data_AF-A0A0F5P8W8-F1
#
_entry.id   AF-A0A0F5P8W8-F1
#
_cell.length_a   1.000
_cell.length_b   1.000
_cell.length_c   1.000
_cell.angle_alpha   90.00
_cell.angle_beta   90.00
_cell.angle_gamma   90.00
#
_symmetry.space_group_name_H-M   'P 1'
#
loop_
_entity.id
_entity.type
_entity.pdbx_description
1 polymer ?
#
loop_
_entity_poly.entity_id
_entity_poly.type
_entity_poly.pdbx_seq_one_letter_code
_entity_poly.pdbx_strand_id
1 'polypeptide(L)'
;MRCYRTSTGLFVGTQAEGGDAFSRIVVPDDKPALLNFLNALAGEQQPEPAERVTPSAPPPIQPAPSRQPTGPITLADAETFIQEADHRQLASLAENVILRMRELGKGAGL
;
A
#
# COMPACT_ATOMS: atom_id res chain seq x y z
N MET A 1 11.45 -13.07 1.17
CA MET A 1 11.04 -13.20 2.60
C MET A 1 10.27 -14.50 2.83
N ARG A 2 10.22 -15.05 4.06
CA ARG A 2 9.40 -16.24 4.38
C ARG A 2 7.98 -15.78 4.70
N CYS A 3 6.99 -16.17 3.90
CA CYS A 3 5.57 -15.96 4.19
C CYS A 3 4.83 -17.29 4.19
N TYR A 4 3.65 -17.32 4.79
CA TYR A 4 2.77 -18.47 4.81
C TYR A 4 1.42 -18.06 4.25
N ARG A 5 0.79 -18.95 3.48
CA ARG A 5 -0.57 -18.76 2.95
C ARG A 5 -1.49 -19.71 3.68
N THR A 6 -2.49 -19.19 4.38
CA THR A 6 -3.51 -19.99 5.06
C THR A 6 -4.38 -20.71 4.04
N SER A 7 -5.12 -21.73 4.48
CA SER A 7 -6.14 -22.41 3.67
C SER A 7 -7.24 -21.47 3.15
N THR A 8 -7.48 -20.36 3.84
CA THR A 8 -8.41 -19.29 3.42
C THR A 8 -7.81 -18.31 2.41
N GLY A 9 -6.53 -18.46 2.07
CA GLY A 9 -5.83 -17.63 1.09
C GLY A 9 -5.21 -16.36 1.65
N LEU A 10 -5.19 -16.17 2.98
CA LEU A 10 -4.55 -15.03 3.64
C LEU A 10 -3.03 -15.26 3.78
N PHE A 11 -2.27 -14.17 3.67
CA PHE A 11 -0.82 -14.18 3.84
C PHE A 11 -0.47 -13.78 5.27
N VAL A 12 0.34 -14.59 5.95
CA VAL A 12 0.82 -14.35 7.32
C VAL A 12 2.35 -14.45 7.39
N GLY A 13 2.95 -13.71 8.32
CA GLY A 13 4.41 -13.59 8.46
C GLY A 13 5.03 -14.78 9.20
N THR A 14 4.28 -15.43 10.08
CA THR A 14 4.75 -16.53 10.91
C THR A 14 3.84 -17.76 10.82
N GLN A 15 4.41 -18.95 11.12
CA GLN A 15 3.62 -20.20 11.14
C GLN A 15 2.56 -20.18 12.24
N ALA A 16 2.86 -19.53 13.38
CA ALA A 16 1.95 -19.44 14.51
C ALA A 16 0.65 -18.68 14.16
N GLU A 17 0.74 -17.70 13.26
CA GLU A 17 -0.43 -16.96 12.74
C GLU A 17 -1.24 -17.77 11.72
N GLY A 18 -0.65 -18.80 11.12
CA GLY A 18 -1.29 -19.63 10.09
C GLY A 18 -2.20 -20.73 10.63
N GLY A 19 -2.22 -20.95 11.95
CA GLY A 19 -2.98 -22.04 12.58
C GLY A 19 -2.51 -23.43 12.12
N ASP A 20 -3.42 -24.38 12.02
CA ASP A 20 -3.10 -25.77 11.62
C ASP A 20 -3.06 -25.99 10.09
N ALA A 21 -3.57 -25.04 9.30
CA ALA A 21 -3.72 -25.19 7.85
C ALA A 21 -3.07 -24.03 7.08
N PHE A 22 -1.75 -24.13 6.89
CA PHE A 22 -0.98 -23.17 6.10
C PHE A 22 -0.01 -23.87 5.14
N SER A 23 0.30 -23.18 4.05
CA SER A 23 1.32 -23.56 3.08
C SER A 23 2.45 -22.55 3.10
N ARG A 24 3.69 -23.02 3.09
CA ARG A 24 4.84 -22.13 3.02
C ARG A 24 5.00 -21.63 1.59
N ILE A 25 5.14 -20.32 1.44
CA ILE A 25 5.33 -19.66 0.16
C ILE A 25 6.62 -18.84 0.17
N VAL A 26 7.31 -18.86 -0.95
CA VAL A 26 8.51 -18.05 -1.15
C VAL A 26 8.08 -16.79 -1.88
N VAL A 27 8.08 -15.67 -1.17
CA VAL A 27 7.81 -14.37 -1.77
C VAL A 27 9.13 -13.80 -2.28
N PRO A 28 9.25 -13.51 -3.59
CA PRO A 28 10.43 -12.90 -4.16
C PRO A 28 10.74 -11.56 -3.48
N ASP A 29 12.02 -11.30 -3.25
CA ASP A 29 12.53 -10.03 -2.69
C ASP A 29 12.94 -9.03 -3.78
N ASP A 30 13.15 -9.51 -5.00
CA ASP A 30 13.38 -8.70 -6.18
C ASP A 30 12.06 -8.05 -6.68
N LYS A 31 12.10 -6.75 -6.98
CA LYS A 31 10.92 -5.94 -7.34
C LYS A 31 10.20 -6.46 -8.59
N PRO A 32 10.86 -6.72 -9.73
CA PRO A 32 10.18 -7.30 -10.89
C PRO A 32 9.64 -8.71 -10.62
N ALA A 33 10.35 -9.55 -9.87
CA ALA A 33 9.84 -10.88 -9.50
C ALA A 33 8.61 -10.82 -8.59
N LEU A 34 8.57 -9.85 -7.66
CA LEU A 34 7.44 -9.63 -6.76
C LEU A 34 6.19 -9.19 -7.53
N LEU A 35 6.32 -8.28 -8.50
CA LEU A 35 5.20 -7.85 -9.33
C LEU A 35 4.61 -9.02 -10.14
N ASN A 36 5.47 -9.86 -10.73
CA ASN A 36 5.02 -11.05 -11.45
C ASN A 36 4.30 -12.04 -10.52
N PHE A 37 4.82 -12.24 -9.31
CA PHE A 37 4.19 -13.08 -8.29
C PHE A 37 2.79 -12.57 -7.91
N LEU A 38 2.63 -11.26 -7.69
CA LEU A 38 1.33 -10.65 -7.36
C LEU A 38 0.34 -10.71 -8.54
N ASN A 39 0.81 -10.48 -9.77
CA ASN A 39 -0.03 -10.58 -10.96
C ASN A 39 -0.52 -12.01 -11.20
N ALA A 40 0.31 -13.02 -10.96
CA ALA A 40 -0.10 -14.43 -11.05
C ALA A 40 -1.19 -14.77 -10.02
N LEU A 41 -1.04 -14.31 -8.78
CA LEU A 41 -2.03 -14.48 -7.71
C LEU A 41 -3.37 -13.79 -8.02
N ALA A 42 -3.34 -12.59 -8.61
CA ALA A 42 -4.54 -11.89 -9.05
C ALA A 42 -5.25 -12.60 -10.21
N GLY A 43 -4.50 -13.27 -11.08
CA GLY A 43 -5.05 -14.08 -12.17
C GLY A 43 -5.74 -15.37 -11.70
N GLU A 44 -5.32 -15.95 -10.58
CA GLU A 44 -5.98 -17.11 -9.97
C GLU A 44 -7.28 -16.74 -9.24
N GLN A 45 -7.43 -15.46 -8.84
CA GLN A 45 -8.67 -14.90 -8.30
C GLN A 45 -9.51 -14.30 -9.43
N GLN A 46 -10.05 -15.15 -10.30
CA GLN A 46 -11.11 -14.73 -11.21
C GLN A 46 -12.47 -15.02 -10.56
N PRO A 47 -13.08 -14.07 -9.82
CA PRO A 47 -14.51 -14.13 -9.59
C PRO A 47 -15.21 -13.97 -10.94
N GLU A 48 -16.33 -14.67 -11.10
CA GLU A 48 -17.26 -14.57 -12.23
C GLU A 48 -17.53 -13.12 -12.65
N PRO A 49 -17.92 -12.86 -13.91
CA PRO A 49 -18.05 -11.51 -14.43
C PRO A 49 -19.14 -10.77 -13.65
N ALA A 50 -18.73 -9.95 -12.70
CA ALA A 50 -19.62 -8.99 -12.06
C ALA A 50 -20.14 -8.08 -13.16
N GLU A 51 -21.47 -8.02 -13.27
CA GLU A 51 -22.21 -7.08 -14.11
C GLU A 51 -21.53 -5.72 -14.10
N ARG A 52 -21.45 -5.08 -15.27
CA ARG A 52 -20.94 -3.71 -15.42
C ARG A 52 -21.78 -2.77 -14.56
N VAL A 53 -21.38 -2.60 -13.31
CA VAL A 53 -21.78 -1.47 -12.49
C VAL A 53 -21.05 -0.29 -13.12
N THR A 54 -21.80 0.54 -13.85
CA THR A 54 -21.37 1.89 -14.22
C THR A 54 -20.65 2.51 -13.03
N PRO A 55 -19.45 3.10 -13.20
CA PRO A 55 -18.79 3.78 -12.09
C PRO A 55 -19.69 4.92 -11.64
N SER A 56 -20.46 4.69 -10.58
CA SER A 56 -21.04 5.76 -9.79
C SER A 56 -19.86 6.58 -9.32
N ALA A 57 -19.89 7.86 -9.67
CA ALA A 57 -18.88 8.83 -9.30
C ALA A 57 -18.51 8.63 -7.82
N PRO A 58 -17.21 8.62 -7.47
CA PRO A 58 -16.81 8.52 -6.08
C PRO A 58 -17.54 9.61 -5.28
N PRO A 59 -18.02 9.31 -4.06
CA PRO A 59 -18.58 10.34 -3.20
C PRO A 59 -17.56 11.48 -3.07
N PRO A 60 -18.02 12.74 -3.01
CA PRO A 60 -17.12 13.87 -2.83
C PRO A 60 -16.21 13.60 -1.64
N ILE A 61 -14.90 13.74 -1.89
CA ILE A 61 -13.83 13.60 -0.91
C ILE A 61 -14.23 14.52 0.26
N GLN A 62 -14.65 13.95 1.39
CA GLN A 62 -14.56 14.70 2.63
C GLN A 62 -13.05 14.76 2.91
N PRO A 63 -12.42 15.95 2.86
CA PRO A 63 -11.06 16.06 3.34
C PRO A 63 -11.07 15.53 4.77
N ALA A 64 -10.21 14.55 5.05
CA ALA A 64 -9.94 14.12 6.42
C ALA A 64 -9.75 15.39 7.26
N PRO A 65 -10.28 15.46 8.49
CA PRO A 65 -10.21 16.67 9.30
C PRO A 65 -8.76 17.14 9.28
N SER A 66 -8.54 18.27 8.61
CA SER A 66 -7.26 18.93 8.58
C SER A 66 -6.99 19.32 10.02
N ARG A 67 -6.33 18.43 10.78
CA ARG A 67 -5.56 18.85 11.95
C ARG A 67 -4.44 19.69 11.36
N GLN A 68 -4.77 20.93 11.04
CA GLN A 68 -3.78 21.95 10.78
C GLN A 68 -3.02 22.06 12.10
N PRO A 69 -1.73 21.72 12.13
CA PRO A 69 -0.94 21.92 13.32
C PRO A 69 -0.99 23.42 13.62
N THR A 70 -1.47 23.78 14.80
CA THR A 70 -1.58 25.17 15.29
C THR A 70 -0.21 25.77 15.65
N GLY A 71 0.88 25.12 15.23
CA GLY A 71 2.27 25.49 15.47
C GLY A 71 3.20 24.98 14.35
N PRO A 72 4.51 25.25 14.46
CA PRO A 72 5.48 24.74 13.50
C PRO A 72 5.45 23.21 13.48
N ILE A 73 5.35 22.62 12.28
CA ILE A 73 5.41 21.17 12.10
C ILE A 73 6.78 20.70 12.59
N THR A 74 6.78 19.90 13.65
CA THR A 74 7.99 19.29 14.18
C THR A 74 8.25 17.94 13.52
N LEU A 75 9.47 17.41 13.66
CA LEU A 75 9.78 16.06 13.20
C LEU A 75 8.94 15.00 13.93
N ALA A 76 8.59 15.24 15.20
CA ALA A 76 7.72 14.36 15.97
C ALA A 76 6.30 14.29 15.41
N ASP A 77 5.78 15.40 14.87
CA ASP A 77 4.46 15.43 14.23
C ASP A 77 4.46 14.63 12.92
N ALA A 78 5.54 14.72 12.14
CA ALA A 78 5.70 13.93 10.92
C ALA A 78 5.83 12.42 11.23
N GLU A 79 6.56 12.07 12.28
CA GLU A 79 6.70 10.67 12.72
C GLU A 79 5.35 10.12 13.21
N THR A 80 4.61 10.88 14.01
CA THR A 80 3.27 10.51 14.49
C THR A 80 2.31 10.30 13.31
N PHE A 81 2.33 11.20 12.33
CA PHE A 81 1.53 11.04 11.11
C PHE A 81 1.88 9.74 10.36
N ILE A 82 3.17 9.43 10.19
CA ILE A 82 3.60 8.21 9.47
C ILE A 82 3.15 6.95 10.22
N GLN A 83 3.19 6.95 11.55
CA GLN A 83 2.78 5.81 12.37
C GLN A 83 1.26 5.58 12.36
N GLU A 84 0.47 6.66 12.32
CA GLU A 84 -1.00 6.60 12.34
C GLU A 84 -1.62 6.48 10.93
N ALA A 85 -0.86 6.76 9.87
CA ALA A 85 -1.35 6.81 8.50
C ALA A 85 -1.70 5.42 7.94
N ASP A 86 -2.80 5.36 7.20
CA ASP A 86 -3.16 4.18 6.42
C ASP A 86 -2.33 4.05 5.13
N HIS A 87 -2.40 2.88 4.49
CA HIS A 87 -1.64 2.59 3.27
C HIS A 87 -1.92 3.59 2.13
N ARG A 88 -3.14 4.12 2.01
CA ARG A 88 -3.49 5.09 0.96
C ARG A 88 -2.88 6.45 1.25
N GLN A 89 -2.86 6.87 2.50
CA GLN A 89 -2.22 8.10 2.95
C GLN A 89 -0.71 8.06 2.74
N LEU A 90 -0.07 6.94 3.07
CA LEU A 90 1.37 6.74 2.82
C LEU A 90 1.72 6.69 1.32
N ALA A 91 0.88 6.04 0.50
CA ALA A 91 1.07 6.01 -0.95
C ALA A 91 0.99 7.42 -1.55
N SER A 92 -0.01 8.21 -1.15
CA SER A 92 -0.16 9.60 -1.58
C SER A 92 1.02 10.48 -1.12
N LEU A 93 1.49 10.31 0.13
CA LEU A 93 2.67 11.01 0.62
C LEU A 93 3.91 10.69 -0.23
N ALA A 94 4.14 9.40 -0.52
CA ALA A 94 5.28 8.96 -1.32
C ALA A 94 5.25 9.55 -2.75
N GLU A 95 4.09 9.55 -3.42
CA GLU A 95 3.94 10.17 -4.74
C GLU A 95 4.29 11.66 -4.72
N ASN A 96 3.78 12.39 -3.73
CA ASN A 96 4.05 13.82 -3.59
C ASN A 96 5.54 14.10 -3.32
N VAL A 97 6.20 13.30 -2.49
CA VAL A 97 7.65 13.41 -2.24
C VAL A 97 8.45 13.17 -3.52
N ILE A 98 8.10 12.15 -4.30
CA ILE A 98 8.79 11.85 -5.57
C ILE A 98 8.63 13.01 -6.56
N LEU A 99 7.41 13.54 -6.71
CA LEU A 99 7.15 14.69 -7.57
C LEU A 99 7.98 15.89 -7.12
N ARG A 100 8.01 16.17 -5.82
CA ARG A 100 8.76 17.31 -5.29
C ARG A 100 10.27 17.16 -5.47
N MET A 101 10.82 15.96 -5.27
CA MET A 101 12.23 15.67 -5.55
C MET A 101 12.56 15.86 -7.03
N ARG A 102 11.65 15.47 -7.93
CA ARG A 102 11.81 15.68 -9.37
C ARG A 102 11.80 17.16 -9.75
N GLU A 103 10.95 17.96 -9.12
CA GLU A 103 10.92 19.41 -9.31
C GLU A 103 12.21 20.06 -8.81
N LEU A 104 12.67 19.68 -7.62
CA LEU A 104 13.95 20.17 -7.07
C LEU A 104 15.13 19.78 -7.95
N GLY A 105 15.16 18.55 -8.47
CA GLY A 105 16.18 18.10 -9.41
C GLY A 105 16.14 18.79 -10.78
N LYS A 106 14.98 19.31 -11.20
CA LYS A 106 14.85 20.15 -12.40
C LYS A 106 15.21 21.62 -12.16
N GLY A 107 15.01 22.11 -10.94
CA GLY A 107 15.40 23.45 -10.51
C GLY A 107 16.89 23.58 -10.17
N ALA A 108 17.53 22.47 -9.79
CA ALA A 108 18.97 22.36 -9.62
C ALA A 108 19.62 22.06 -10.98
N GLY A 109 19.73 23.09 -11.84
CA GLY A 109 20.51 23.00 -13.07
C GLY A 109 21.98 22.66 -12.76
N LEU A 110 22.33 21.40 -12.97
CA LEU A 110 23.66 20.88 -13.26
C LEU A 110 23.60 20.18 -14.62
#